data_AF-A0A081RL21-F1
#
_entry.id   AF-A0A081RL21-F1
#
_cell.length_a   1.000
_cell.length_b   1.000
_cell.length_c   1.000
_cell.angle_alpha   90.00
_cell.angle_beta   90.00
_cell.angle_gamma   90.00
#
_symmetry.space_group_name_H-M   'P 1'
#
loop_
_entity.id
_entity.type
_entity.pdbx_description
1 polymer ?
#
loop_
_entity_poly.entity_id
_entity_poly.type
_entity_poly.pdbx_seq_one_letter_code
_entity_poly.pdbx_strand_id
1 'polypeptide(L)'
;MKYKTCVSIAEKTPNKVKQTLKIALKKSDYVEIRFDFLKIEQIPETLELIKKDLKKSVCTLRPKTEGGQFPGNEKERIAIIKLIAEYNPFLLDVEFNTLKKNSSLVRYLKSTKTKLLVSWHDFKKTPSSTELKNKMKQMSKLSNFVKIVSTAKSTDDSTRMLELYSKRGKNNLISFAMGDFGRISRILCLYLGSPYTYVSLGKPVAPGQFSVDEVNKITNLKK
;
A
#
# COMPACT_ATOMS: atom_id res chain seq x y z
N MET A 1 11.45 19.32 6.10
CA MET A 1 10.28 18.41 6.07
C MET A 1 10.75 17.01 6.40
N LYS A 2 10.14 16.33 7.39
CA LYS A 2 10.47 14.93 7.71
C LYS A 2 9.62 14.05 6.80
N TYR A 3 10.26 13.30 5.90
CA TYR A 3 9.55 12.34 5.05
C TYR A 3 9.10 11.14 5.88
N LYS A 4 7.92 10.60 5.56
CA LYS A 4 7.33 9.48 6.29
C LYS A 4 7.55 8.16 5.57
N THR A 5 7.64 7.09 6.33
CA THR A 5 7.77 5.73 5.80
C THR A 5 6.62 4.83 6.23
N CYS A 6 6.38 3.77 5.44
CA CYS A 6 5.49 2.68 5.76
C CYS A 6 6.22 1.35 5.60
N VAL A 7 6.45 0.64 6.70
CA VAL A 7 7.11 -0.67 6.68
C VAL A 7 6.10 -1.74 6.30
N SER A 8 6.34 -2.53 5.25
CA SER A 8 5.50 -3.69 4.94
C SER A 8 5.95 -4.92 5.74
N ILE A 9 5.01 -5.59 6.42
CA ILE A 9 5.23 -6.86 7.13
C ILE A 9 4.36 -7.96 6.52
N ALA A 10 4.95 -9.14 6.33
CA ALA A 10 4.33 -10.30 5.66
C ALA A 10 4.56 -11.58 6.49
N GLU A 11 4.19 -11.51 7.76
CA GLU A 11 4.37 -12.60 8.71
C GLU A 11 3.28 -13.67 8.56
N LYS A 12 3.63 -14.92 8.88
CA LYS A 12 2.76 -16.09 8.67
C LYS A 12 1.95 -16.53 9.90
N THR A 13 2.11 -15.86 11.05
CA THR A 13 1.36 -16.18 12.27
C THR A 13 0.97 -14.91 13.04
N PRO A 14 -0.16 -14.92 13.80
CA PRO A 14 -0.60 -13.77 14.59
C PRO A 14 0.49 -13.23 15.55
N ASN A 15 1.17 -14.13 16.26
CA ASN A 15 2.23 -13.75 17.21
C ASN A 15 3.41 -13.07 16.53
N LYS A 16 3.83 -13.55 15.34
CA LYS A 16 4.90 -12.90 14.57
C LYS A 16 4.44 -11.55 14.04
N VAL A 17 3.21 -11.42 13.55
CA VAL A 17 2.64 -10.11 13.16
C VAL A 17 2.77 -9.11 14.30
N LYS A 18 2.32 -9.47 15.52
CA LYS A 18 2.41 -8.58 16.69
C LYS A 18 3.85 -8.18 17.03
N GLN A 19 4.78 -9.14 17.01
CA GLN A 19 6.19 -8.88 17.31
C GLN A 19 6.83 -7.95 16.27
N THR A 20 6.69 -8.28 14.98
CA THR A 20 7.27 -7.49 13.88
C THR A 20 6.61 -6.11 13.78
N LEU A 21 5.30 -5.99 14.03
CA LEU A 21 4.57 -4.72 14.09
C LEU A 21 5.17 -3.76 15.13
N LYS A 22 5.46 -4.25 16.34
CA LYS A 22 6.10 -3.43 17.39
C LYS A 22 7.48 -2.93 16.99
N ILE A 23 8.27 -3.76 16.31
CA ILE A 23 9.59 -3.37 15.80
C ILE A 23 9.44 -2.32 14.70
N ALA A 24 8.51 -2.54 13.77
CA ALA A 24 8.25 -1.64 12.65
C ALA A 24 7.79 -0.26 13.11
N LEU A 25 6.88 -0.18 14.08
CA LEU A 25 6.38 1.09 14.63
C LEU A 25 7.43 1.89 15.41
N LYS A 26 8.52 1.26 15.85
CA LYS A 26 9.68 1.97 16.43
C LYS A 26 10.56 2.63 15.37
N LYS A 27 10.54 2.13 14.13
CA LYS A 27 11.43 2.58 13.04
C LYS A 27 10.71 3.41 11.97
N SER A 28 9.39 3.33 11.87
CA SER A 28 8.60 3.87 10.76
C SER A 28 7.29 4.49 11.24
N ASP A 29 6.80 5.52 10.53
CA ASP A 29 5.56 6.22 10.88
C ASP A 29 4.32 5.33 10.77
N TYR A 30 4.30 4.48 9.75
CA TYR A 30 3.22 3.54 9.47
C TYR A 30 3.75 2.12 9.25
N VAL A 31 2.84 1.15 9.34
CA VAL A 31 3.11 -0.26 9.03
C VAL A 31 2.01 -0.81 8.13
N GLU A 32 2.38 -1.42 7.00
CA GLU A 32 1.45 -2.19 6.18
C GLU A 32 1.46 -3.66 6.64
N ILE A 33 0.29 -4.17 6.97
CA ILE A 33 0.10 -5.56 7.39
C ILE A 33 -0.50 -6.32 6.23
N ARG A 34 0.29 -7.26 5.67
CA ARG A 34 -0.11 -8.14 4.58
C ARG A 34 -0.82 -9.37 5.12
N PHE A 35 -2.12 -9.23 5.37
CA PHE A 35 -2.98 -10.33 5.87
C PHE A 35 -3.06 -11.50 4.90
N ASP A 36 -2.74 -11.30 3.62
CA ASP A 36 -2.73 -12.34 2.61
C ASP A 36 -1.64 -13.41 2.81
N PHE A 37 -0.70 -13.20 3.74
CA PHE A 37 0.30 -14.21 4.16
C PHE A 37 -0.13 -15.06 5.36
N LEU A 38 -1.24 -14.70 6.01
CA LEU A 38 -1.82 -15.47 7.10
C LEU A 38 -2.80 -16.51 6.54
N LYS A 39 -3.08 -17.54 7.35
CA LYS A 39 -4.24 -18.38 7.10
C LYS A 39 -5.52 -17.59 7.38
N ILE A 40 -6.60 -17.87 6.64
CA ILE A 40 -7.85 -17.10 6.72
C ILE A 40 -8.41 -17.10 8.14
N GLU A 41 -8.36 -18.25 8.80
CA GLU A 41 -8.92 -18.49 10.13
C GLU A 41 -8.18 -17.69 11.21
N GLN A 42 -6.95 -17.26 10.94
CA GLN A 42 -6.10 -16.51 11.88
C GLN A 42 -6.29 -14.99 11.79
N ILE A 43 -6.97 -14.49 10.76
CA ILE A 43 -7.15 -13.05 10.55
C ILE A 43 -7.95 -12.39 11.68
N PRO A 44 -9.09 -12.94 12.15
CA PRO A 44 -9.84 -12.36 13.28
C PRO A 44 -9.02 -12.28 14.57
N GLU A 45 -8.33 -13.36 14.94
CA GLU A 45 -7.43 -13.38 16.11
C GLU A 45 -6.31 -12.34 15.96
N THR A 46 -5.71 -12.23 14.77
CA THR A 46 -4.67 -11.25 14.50
C THR A 46 -5.18 -9.83 14.69
N LEU A 47 -6.38 -9.50 14.19
CA LEU A 47 -7.01 -8.19 14.33
C LEU A 47 -7.21 -7.83 15.81
N GLU A 48 -7.73 -8.75 16.62
CA GLU A 48 -7.87 -8.56 18.06
C GLU A 48 -6.54 -8.32 18.75
N LEU A 49 -5.52 -9.10 18.39
CA LEU A 49 -4.19 -9.06 19.00
C LEU A 49 -3.48 -7.72 18.78
N ILE A 50 -3.75 -7.04 17.66
CA ILE A 50 -3.08 -5.80 17.25
C ILE A 50 -4.00 -4.57 17.25
N LYS A 51 -5.24 -4.67 17.73
CA LYS A 51 -6.26 -3.61 17.60
C LYS A 51 -5.82 -2.21 18.05
N LYS A 52 -4.96 -2.15 19.08
CA LYS A 52 -4.41 -0.89 19.63
C LYS A 52 -3.46 -0.18 18.64
N ASP A 53 -2.81 -0.95 17.78
CA ASP A 53 -1.81 -0.46 16.82
C ASP A 53 -2.42 -0.10 15.45
N LEU A 54 -3.67 -0.52 15.19
CA LEU A 54 -4.33 -0.36 13.88
C LEU A 54 -4.46 1.10 13.41
N LYS A 55 -4.47 2.07 14.33
CA LYS A 55 -4.49 3.51 14.02
C LYS A 55 -3.21 4.01 13.34
N LYS A 56 -2.16 3.18 13.25
CA LYS A 56 -0.94 3.42 12.47
C LYS A 56 -0.71 2.36 11.38
N SER A 57 -1.69 1.47 11.16
CA SER A 57 -1.56 0.34 10.24
C SER A 57 -2.35 0.54 8.95
N VAL A 58 -1.70 0.28 7.82
CA VAL A 58 -2.36 0.04 6.54
C VAL A 58 -2.70 -1.45 6.48
N CYS A 59 -3.97 -1.80 6.53
CA CYS A 59 -4.39 -3.20 6.42
C CYS A 59 -4.58 -3.56 4.95
N THR A 60 -3.91 -4.62 4.49
CA THR A 60 -3.94 -5.04 3.09
C THR A 60 -4.22 -6.54 2.99
N LEU A 61 -5.25 -6.91 2.24
CA LEU A 61 -5.58 -8.30 1.90
C LEU A 61 -5.46 -8.49 0.38
N ARG A 62 -4.23 -8.58 -0.09
CA ARG A 62 -3.90 -8.53 -1.52
C ARG A 62 -4.29 -9.83 -2.25
N PRO A 63 -5.06 -9.79 -3.36
CA PRO A 63 -5.33 -10.95 -4.19
C PRO A 63 -4.10 -11.37 -5.01
N LYS A 64 -4.08 -12.64 -5.43
CA LYS A 64 -3.03 -13.21 -6.30
C LYS A 64 -2.87 -12.45 -7.62
N THR A 65 -3.97 -11.94 -8.19
CA THR A 65 -3.99 -11.18 -9.44
C THR A 65 -3.18 -9.87 -9.38
N GLU A 66 -2.93 -9.34 -8.18
CA GLU A 66 -2.11 -8.14 -7.94
C GLU A 66 -0.92 -8.44 -7.00
N GLY A 67 -0.37 -9.67 -7.10
CA GLY A 67 0.89 -10.06 -6.44
C GLY A 67 0.76 -10.43 -4.96
N GLY A 68 -0.45 -10.76 -4.50
CA GLY A 68 -0.71 -11.25 -3.15
C GLY A 68 -0.69 -12.77 -3.03
N GLN A 69 -0.90 -13.25 -1.80
CA GLN A 69 -0.89 -14.67 -1.46
C GLN A 69 -2.24 -15.18 -0.92
N PHE A 70 -3.30 -14.36 -1.01
CA PHE A 70 -4.59 -14.71 -0.42
C PHE A 70 -5.11 -16.05 -0.97
N PRO A 71 -5.34 -17.06 -0.11
CA PRO A 71 -5.58 -18.42 -0.57
C PRO A 71 -7.03 -18.69 -0.98
N GLY A 72 -7.99 -17.90 -0.50
CA GLY A 72 -9.42 -18.08 -0.75
C GLY A 72 -9.95 -17.43 -2.02
N ASN A 73 -11.27 -17.49 -2.21
CA ASN A 73 -11.97 -16.86 -3.32
C ASN A 73 -12.36 -15.40 -3.03
N GLU A 74 -12.81 -14.67 -4.07
CA GLU A 74 -13.11 -13.24 -3.93
C GLU A 74 -14.28 -12.95 -2.98
N LYS A 75 -15.28 -13.84 -2.87
CA LYS A 75 -16.41 -13.66 -1.95
C LYS A 75 -15.93 -13.73 -0.49
N GLU A 76 -15.07 -14.69 -0.18
CA GLU A 76 -14.42 -14.81 1.14
C GLU A 76 -13.54 -13.60 1.43
N ARG A 77 -12.72 -13.19 0.45
CA ARG A 77 -11.86 -12.01 0.58
C ARG A 77 -12.65 -10.75 0.90
N ILE A 78 -13.77 -10.54 0.21
CA ILE A 78 -14.66 -9.41 0.45
C ILE A 78 -15.26 -9.44 1.86
N ALA A 79 -15.66 -10.62 2.36
CA ALA A 79 -16.16 -10.74 3.72
C ALA A 79 -15.09 -10.35 4.76
N ILE A 80 -13.84 -10.76 4.56
CA ILE A 80 -12.72 -10.41 5.43
C ILE A 80 -12.37 -8.91 5.33
N ILE A 81 -12.41 -8.32 4.12
CA ILE A 81 -12.22 -6.87 3.94
C ILE A 81 -13.26 -6.08 4.75
N LYS A 82 -14.52 -6.52 4.71
CA LYS A 82 -15.58 -5.90 5.53
C LYS A 82 -15.30 -6.03 7.02
N LEU A 83 -14.87 -7.21 7.49
CA LEU A 83 -14.45 -7.42 8.87
C LEU A 83 -13.31 -6.46 9.27
N ILE A 84 -12.24 -6.38 8.48
CA ILE A 84 -11.10 -5.48 8.75
C ILE A 84 -11.58 -4.02 8.82
N ALA A 85 -12.55 -3.63 7.99
CA ALA A 85 -13.11 -2.28 8.01
C ALA A 85 -13.78 -1.92 9.34
N GLU A 86 -14.38 -2.88 10.07
CA GLU A 86 -14.98 -2.62 11.38
C GLU A 86 -13.94 -2.24 12.45
N TYR A 87 -12.69 -2.69 12.28
CA TYR A 87 -11.59 -2.35 13.19
C TYR A 87 -11.00 -0.95 12.94
N ASN A 88 -11.46 -0.24 11.90
CA ASN A 88 -11.10 1.15 11.60
C ASN A 88 -9.57 1.44 11.65
N PRO A 89 -8.78 0.77 10.77
CA PRO A 89 -7.34 1.02 10.68
C PRO A 89 -7.02 2.42 10.16
N PHE A 90 -5.73 2.79 10.14
CA PHE A 90 -5.27 4.05 9.54
C PHE A 90 -5.73 4.15 8.08
N LEU A 91 -5.50 3.09 7.30
CA LEU A 91 -6.01 2.89 5.96
C LEU A 91 -6.36 1.42 5.72
N LEU A 92 -7.41 1.17 4.97
CA LEU A 92 -7.72 -0.14 4.39
C LEU A 92 -7.40 -0.12 2.90
N ASP A 93 -6.41 -0.91 2.48
CA ASP A 93 -6.03 -1.07 1.07
C ASP A 93 -7.02 -2.00 0.37
N VAL A 94 -7.69 -1.50 -0.67
CA VAL A 94 -8.58 -2.28 -1.54
C VAL A 94 -8.27 -1.96 -3.01
N GLU A 95 -8.12 -3.00 -3.82
CA GLU A 95 -7.77 -2.86 -5.23
C GLU A 95 -8.90 -2.19 -6.03
N PHE A 96 -8.52 -1.28 -6.93
CA PHE A 96 -9.43 -0.55 -7.81
C PHE A 96 -10.32 -1.49 -8.63
N ASN A 97 -9.76 -2.59 -9.12
CA ASN A 97 -10.49 -3.59 -9.90
C ASN A 97 -11.60 -4.26 -9.08
N THR A 98 -11.36 -4.53 -7.79
CA THR A 98 -12.36 -5.09 -6.88
C THR A 98 -13.49 -4.11 -6.62
N LEU A 99 -13.16 -2.85 -6.31
CA LEU A 99 -14.16 -1.81 -6.07
C LEU A 99 -14.99 -1.51 -7.33
N LYS A 100 -14.35 -1.47 -8.51
CA LYS A 100 -15.03 -1.22 -9.79
C LYS A 100 -16.07 -2.30 -10.11
N LYS A 101 -15.79 -3.56 -9.76
CA LYS A 101 -16.69 -4.70 -10.01
C LYS A 101 -17.76 -4.88 -8.94
N ASN A 102 -17.65 -4.19 -7.80
CA ASN A 102 -18.50 -4.44 -6.64
C ASN A 102 -19.01 -3.14 -5.99
N SER A 103 -20.12 -2.62 -6.52
CA SER A 103 -20.77 -1.41 -6.03
C SER A 103 -21.33 -1.55 -4.61
N SER A 104 -21.76 -2.75 -4.20
CA SER A 104 -22.26 -3.00 -2.85
C SER A 104 -21.16 -2.93 -1.79
N LEU A 105 -19.95 -3.43 -2.11
CA LEU A 105 -18.77 -3.25 -1.28
C LEU A 105 -18.39 -1.78 -1.15
N VAL A 106 -18.40 -1.01 -2.24
CA VAL A 106 -18.13 0.44 -2.19
C VAL A 106 -19.12 1.14 -1.26
N ARG A 107 -20.42 0.84 -1.37
CA ARG A 107 -21.45 1.43 -0.50
C ARG A 107 -21.22 1.08 0.97
N TYR A 108 -20.93 -0.19 1.25
CA TYR A 108 -20.63 -0.66 2.60
C TYR A 108 -19.41 0.05 3.18
N LEU A 109 -18.29 0.08 2.46
CA LEU A 109 -17.06 0.70 2.98
C LEU A 109 -17.26 2.21 3.23
N LYS A 110 -18.04 2.89 2.39
CA LYS A 110 -18.40 4.30 2.58
C LYS A 110 -19.33 4.55 3.78
N SER A 111 -20.10 3.55 4.22
CA SER A 111 -20.90 3.67 5.46
C SER A 111 -20.09 3.41 6.73
N THR A 112 -18.86 2.88 6.61
CA THR A 112 -17.95 2.72 7.76
C THR A 112 -17.17 4.01 8.04
N LYS A 113 -16.49 4.07 9.20
CA LYS A 113 -15.55 5.17 9.53
C LYS A 113 -14.16 4.99 8.89
N THR A 114 -13.94 3.91 8.15
CA THR A 114 -12.63 3.50 7.65
C THR A 114 -12.22 4.28 6.42
N LYS A 115 -10.98 4.80 6.46
CA LYS A 115 -10.38 5.46 5.30
C LYS A 115 -9.84 4.41 4.32
N LEU A 116 -10.22 4.54 3.05
CA LEU A 116 -9.78 3.61 2.01
C LEU A 116 -8.50 4.10 1.35
N LEU A 117 -7.55 3.20 1.14
CA LEU A 117 -6.49 3.36 0.15
C LEU A 117 -6.91 2.57 -1.09
N VAL A 118 -7.24 3.28 -2.18
CA VAL A 118 -7.60 2.62 -3.44
C VAL A 118 -6.31 2.35 -4.20
N SER A 119 -6.01 1.08 -4.46
CA SER A 119 -4.72 0.69 -5.02
C SER A 119 -4.83 0.00 -6.38
N TRP A 120 -3.77 0.03 -7.16
CA TRP A 120 -3.65 -0.72 -8.41
C TRP A 120 -2.19 -1.04 -8.72
N HIS A 121 -1.96 -2.24 -9.22
CA HIS A 121 -0.63 -2.76 -9.50
C HIS A 121 -0.53 -3.38 -10.89
N ASP A 122 0.57 -3.11 -11.59
CA ASP A 122 0.96 -3.84 -12.80
C ASP A 122 2.37 -4.39 -12.63
N PHE A 123 2.46 -5.71 -12.49
CA PHE A 123 3.72 -6.40 -12.28
C PHE A 123 4.50 -6.64 -13.58
N LYS A 124 3.91 -6.37 -14.75
CA LYS A 124 4.48 -6.69 -16.06
C LYS A 124 5.07 -5.47 -16.75
N LYS A 125 4.44 -4.30 -16.65
CA LYS A 125 4.87 -3.09 -17.37
C LYS A 125 4.39 -1.80 -16.71
N THR A 126 4.89 -0.68 -17.22
CA THR A 126 4.34 0.65 -16.96
C THR A 126 3.46 1.09 -18.12
N PRO A 127 2.15 1.35 -17.92
CA PRO A 127 1.26 1.85 -18.97
C PRO A 127 1.67 3.22 -19.51
N SER A 128 0.96 3.70 -20.54
CA SER A 128 1.16 5.05 -21.06
C SER A 128 0.73 6.14 -20.05
N SER A 129 1.25 7.36 -20.18
CA SER A 129 0.89 8.48 -19.29
C SER A 129 -0.61 8.76 -19.32
N THR A 130 -1.26 8.60 -20.48
CA THR A 130 -2.70 8.78 -20.63
C THR A 130 -3.49 7.73 -19.84
N GLU A 131 -3.10 6.45 -19.93
CA GLU A 131 -3.73 5.37 -19.16
C GLU A 131 -3.55 5.57 -17.65
N LEU A 132 -2.34 5.94 -17.21
CA LEU A 132 -2.03 6.20 -15.81
C LEU A 132 -2.84 7.38 -15.25
N LYS A 133 -2.90 8.51 -15.98
CA LYS A 133 -3.70 9.69 -15.60
C LYS A 133 -5.19 9.37 -15.53
N ASN A 134 -5.71 8.62 -16.52
CA ASN A 134 -7.10 8.18 -16.53
C ASN A 134 -7.43 7.27 -15.35
N LYS A 135 -6.51 6.35 -15.01
CA LYS A 135 -6.66 5.45 -13.86
C LYS A 135 -6.67 6.24 -12.55
N MET A 136 -5.71 7.15 -12.36
CA MET A 136 -5.66 8.04 -11.21
C MET A 136 -6.97 8.83 -11.07
N LYS A 137 -7.49 9.42 -12.15
CA LYS A 137 -8.76 10.15 -12.14
C LYS A 137 -9.94 9.27 -11.71
N GLN A 138 -10.01 8.01 -12.14
CA GLN A 138 -11.07 7.09 -11.73
C GLN A 138 -10.95 6.68 -10.26
N MET A 139 -9.74 6.32 -9.81
CA MET A 139 -9.48 5.94 -8.41
C MET A 139 -9.76 7.09 -7.44
N SER A 140 -9.45 8.32 -7.86
CA SER A 140 -9.69 9.55 -7.09
C SER A 140 -11.17 9.84 -6.82
N LYS A 141 -12.10 9.26 -7.59
CA LYS A 141 -13.54 9.36 -7.32
C LYS A 141 -13.99 8.44 -6.17
N LEU A 142 -13.16 7.46 -5.82
CA LEU A 142 -13.46 6.45 -4.80
C LEU A 142 -12.80 6.78 -3.46
N SER A 143 -11.62 7.39 -3.46
CA SER A 143 -10.92 7.82 -2.26
C SER A 143 -9.95 8.97 -2.51
N ASN A 144 -9.68 9.76 -1.47
CA ASN A 144 -8.61 10.74 -1.44
C ASN A 144 -7.22 10.10 -1.28
N PHE A 145 -7.12 8.81 -0.93
CA PHE A 145 -5.85 8.07 -0.89
C PHE A 145 -5.80 7.09 -2.07
N VAL A 146 -4.80 7.26 -2.93
CA VAL A 146 -4.65 6.51 -4.18
C VAL A 146 -3.25 5.94 -4.27
N LYS A 147 -3.10 4.65 -4.58
CA LYS A 147 -1.81 3.98 -4.77
C LYS A 147 -1.71 3.36 -6.17
N ILE A 148 -0.77 3.82 -6.99
CA ILE A 148 -0.55 3.31 -8.36
C ILE A 148 0.90 2.88 -8.48
N VAL A 149 1.13 1.58 -8.65
CA VAL A 149 2.47 0.99 -8.72
C VAL A 149 2.58 0.13 -9.97
N SER A 150 3.61 0.32 -10.78
CA SER A 150 3.89 -0.48 -11.98
C SER A 150 5.27 -1.13 -11.88
N THR A 151 5.66 -1.92 -12.88
CA THR A 151 7.05 -2.40 -13.05
C THR A 151 7.75 -1.58 -14.13
N ALA A 152 8.89 -0.99 -13.81
CA ALA A 152 9.72 -0.27 -14.77
C ALA A 152 10.62 -1.24 -15.55
N LYS A 153 10.65 -1.08 -16.87
CA LYS A 153 11.62 -1.73 -17.77
C LYS A 153 12.71 -0.78 -18.26
N SER A 154 12.59 0.51 -17.96
CA SER A 154 13.57 1.56 -18.22
C SER A 154 13.41 2.69 -17.20
N THR A 155 14.36 3.63 -17.18
CA THR A 155 14.25 4.86 -16.37
C THR A 155 13.08 5.74 -16.80
N ASP A 156 12.71 5.73 -18.08
CA ASP A 156 11.58 6.51 -18.60
C ASP A 156 10.25 6.05 -18.01
N ASP A 157 10.09 4.75 -17.75
CA ASP A 157 8.92 4.22 -17.04
C ASP A 157 8.81 4.81 -15.62
N SER A 158 9.95 4.95 -14.93
CA SER A 158 10.00 5.58 -13.61
C SER A 158 9.63 7.05 -13.66
N THR A 159 10.15 7.79 -14.64
CA THR A 159 9.78 9.19 -14.89
C THR A 159 8.28 9.31 -15.15
N ARG A 160 7.71 8.42 -15.97
CA ARG A 160 6.29 8.40 -16.29
C ARG A 160 5.40 8.18 -15.07
N MET A 161 5.83 7.34 -14.13
CA MET A 161 5.13 7.18 -12.85
C MET A 161 5.21 8.45 -11.99
N LEU A 162 6.37 9.12 -11.96
CA LEU A 162 6.57 10.37 -11.23
C LEU A 162 5.82 11.56 -11.86
N GLU A 163 5.55 11.55 -13.16
CA GLU A 163 4.70 12.56 -13.83
C GLU A 163 3.28 12.63 -13.25
N LEU A 164 2.80 11.60 -12.56
CA LEU A 164 1.49 11.63 -11.90
C LEU A 164 1.41 12.68 -10.80
N TYR A 165 2.55 13.12 -10.25
CA TYR A 165 2.62 14.22 -9.28
C TYR A 165 2.63 15.63 -9.92
N SER A 166 2.77 15.74 -11.24
CA SER A 166 2.88 17.03 -11.96
C SER A 166 1.71 17.98 -11.69
N LYS A 167 0.53 17.44 -11.42
CA LYS A 167 -0.61 18.20 -10.91
C LYS A 167 -0.74 17.93 -9.42
N ARG A 168 -0.47 18.94 -8.58
CA ARG A 168 -0.83 18.91 -7.16
C ARG A 168 -2.35 18.78 -7.04
N GLY A 169 -2.84 17.55 -7.03
CA GLY A 169 -4.22 17.23 -6.73
C GLY A 169 -4.48 17.34 -5.22
N LYS A 170 -5.76 17.34 -4.83
CA LYS A 170 -6.17 17.26 -3.42
C LYS A 170 -5.96 15.87 -2.81
N ASN A 171 -5.37 14.94 -3.55
CA ASN A 171 -5.30 13.52 -3.19
C ASN A 171 -3.94 13.17 -2.63
N ASN A 172 -3.95 12.30 -1.63
CA ASN A 172 -2.78 11.63 -1.07
C ASN A 172 -2.36 10.50 -2.03
N LEU A 173 -1.62 10.86 -3.08
CA LEU A 173 -1.13 9.93 -4.09
C LEU A 173 0.15 9.23 -3.62
N ILE A 174 0.20 7.91 -3.77
CA ILE A 174 1.40 7.08 -3.59
C ILE A 174 1.66 6.37 -4.92
N SER A 175 2.66 6.84 -5.64
CA SER A 175 3.04 6.34 -6.94
C SER A 175 4.55 6.27 -7.13
N PHE A 176 5.00 5.11 -7.60
CA PHE A 176 6.39 4.76 -7.92
C PHE A 176 6.38 3.48 -8.76
N ALA A 177 7.54 3.14 -9.34
CA ALA A 177 7.73 1.89 -10.07
C ALA A 177 8.54 0.86 -9.25
N MET A 178 8.26 -0.41 -9.49
CA MET A 178 9.02 -1.59 -9.03
C MET A 178 10.16 -1.90 -10.01
N GLY A 179 11.05 -2.80 -9.59
CA GLY A 179 12.23 -3.20 -10.35
C GLY A 179 13.40 -2.24 -10.14
N ASP A 180 14.57 -2.61 -10.67
CA ASP A 180 15.80 -1.86 -10.44
C ASP A 180 15.75 -0.45 -11.03
N PHE A 181 15.22 -0.31 -12.25
CA PHE A 181 14.94 0.99 -12.88
C PHE A 181 13.94 1.84 -12.08
N GLY A 182 13.04 1.18 -11.34
CA GLY A 182 12.01 1.80 -10.50
C GLY A 182 12.50 2.25 -9.14
N ARG A 183 13.62 1.70 -8.65
CA ARG A 183 14.08 1.85 -7.27
C ARG A 183 14.14 3.31 -6.83
N ILE A 184 14.78 4.18 -7.61
CA ILE A 184 14.93 5.61 -7.27
C ILE A 184 13.58 6.36 -7.17
N SER A 185 12.56 5.94 -7.93
CA SER A 185 11.24 6.58 -7.89
C SER A 185 10.55 6.45 -6.52
N ARG A 186 10.91 5.43 -5.72
CA ARG A 186 10.42 5.25 -4.33
C ARG A 186 10.92 6.34 -3.38
N ILE A 187 12.03 6.99 -3.71
CA ILE A 187 12.57 8.11 -2.95
C ILE A 187 12.05 9.42 -3.53
N LEU A 188 12.16 9.60 -4.85
CA LEU A 188 11.76 10.84 -5.52
C LEU A 188 10.27 11.15 -5.34
N CYS A 189 9.41 10.14 -5.22
CA CYS A 189 7.99 10.36 -4.97
C CYS A 189 7.71 11.17 -3.69
N LEU A 190 8.54 11.03 -2.65
CA LEU A 190 8.43 11.80 -1.42
C LEU A 190 8.65 13.30 -1.65
N TYR A 191 9.63 13.64 -2.49
CA TYR A 191 9.94 15.02 -2.87
C TYR A 191 8.84 15.64 -3.74
N LEU A 192 8.13 14.80 -4.50
CA LEU A 192 7.03 15.23 -5.37
C LEU A 192 5.66 15.29 -4.67
N GLY A 193 5.58 14.89 -3.39
CA GLY A 193 4.37 15.04 -2.57
C GLY A 193 3.70 13.74 -2.14
N SER A 194 4.31 12.58 -2.34
CA SER A 194 3.83 11.32 -1.75
C SER A 194 3.77 11.45 -0.22
N PRO A 195 2.66 11.06 0.44
CA PRO A 195 2.51 11.22 1.89
C PRO A 195 3.47 10.33 2.70
N TYR A 196 3.89 9.21 2.11
CA TYR A 196 4.90 8.29 2.61
C TYR A 196 5.40 7.41 1.46
N THR A 197 6.47 6.65 1.71
CA THR A 197 6.95 5.59 0.80
C THR A 197 7.03 4.24 1.51
N TYR A 198 6.98 3.17 0.74
CA TYR A 198 7.03 1.80 1.26
C TYR A 198 8.47 1.32 1.42
N VAL A 199 8.81 0.81 2.60
CA VAL A 199 10.15 0.37 3.00
C VAL A 199 10.08 -0.99 3.70
N SER A 200 11.24 -1.63 3.89
CA SER A 200 11.37 -2.91 4.59
C SER A 200 12.13 -2.78 5.92
N LEU A 201 12.06 -3.82 6.76
CA LEU A 201 12.94 -3.99 7.92
C LEU A 201 14.30 -4.61 7.56
N GLY A 202 14.72 -4.54 6.29
CA GLY A 202 15.93 -5.18 5.77
C GLY A 202 15.65 -6.41 4.89
N LYS A 203 14.45 -7.00 4.99
CA LYS A 203 13.96 -8.04 4.06
C LYS A 203 12.81 -7.48 3.23
N PRO A 204 13.00 -7.21 1.92
CA PRO A 204 11.97 -6.60 1.09
C PRO A 204 10.78 -7.53 0.86
N VAL A 205 9.57 -6.98 0.87
CA VAL A 205 8.32 -7.70 0.52
C VAL A 205 8.02 -7.57 -0.98
N ALA A 206 8.57 -6.55 -1.64
CA ALA A 206 8.44 -6.32 -3.08
C ALA A 206 9.79 -5.93 -3.72
N PRO A 207 10.01 -6.21 -5.02
CA PRO A 207 11.25 -5.87 -5.72
C PRO A 207 11.59 -4.37 -5.66
N GLY A 208 12.88 -4.07 -5.44
CA GLY A 208 13.42 -2.70 -5.38
C GLY A 208 13.05 -1.92 -4.12
N GLN A 209 12.51 -2.54 -3.08
CA GLN A 209 12.15 -1.88 -1.82
C GLN A 209 13.38 -1.62 -0.95
N PHE A 210 13.67 -0.35 -0.65
CA PHE A 210 14.69 0.03 0.33
C PHE A 210 14.32 -0.41 1.74
N SER A 211 15.33 -0.68 2.56
CA SER A 211 15.18 -0.74 4.00
C SER A 211 14.87 0.65 4.57
N VAL A 212 14.19 0.67 5.72
CA VAL A 212 13.90 1.90 6.45
C VAL A 212 15.19 2.65 6.82
N ASP A 213 16.25 1.93 7.16
CA ASP A 213 17.54 2.50 7.55
C ASP A 213 18.25 3.15 6.34
N GLU A 214 18.17 2.56 5.14
CA GLU A 214 18.66 3.18 3.90
C GLU A 214 17.90 4.48 3.57
N VAL A 215 16.56 4.47 3.64
CA VAL A 215 15.76 5.67 3.36
C VAL A 215 16.05 6.78 4.37
N ASN A 216 16.17 6.43 5.66
CA ASN A 216 16.54 7.39 6.70
C ASN A 216 17.92 8.00 6.44
N LYS A 217 18.92 7.21 6.01
CA LYS A 217 20.21 7.76 5.59
C LYS A 217 20.06 8.72 4.42
N ILE A 218 19.44 8.28 3.32
CA ILE A 218 19.29 9.07 2.08
C ILE A 218 18.56 10.40 2.35
N THR A 219 17.49 10.37 3.13
CA THR A 219 16.67 11.57 3.42
C THR A 219 17.32 12.52 4.44
N ASN A 220 18.25 12.01 5.25
CA ASN A 220 19.04 12.81 6.19
C ASN A 220 20.39 13.28 5.60
N LEU A 221 20.73 12.96 4.35
CA LEU A 221 21.93 13.48 3.63
C LEU A 221 21.84 14.99 3.32
N LYS A 222 21.18 15.77 4.18
CA LYS A 222 21.21 17.23 4.09
C LYS A 222 22.64 17.71 4.29
N LYS A 223 23.18 18.37 3.26
CA LYS A 223 24.12 19.47 3.48
C LYS A 223 23.39 20.63 4.13
#